data_AF-A0A1F3M6U9-F1
#
_entry.id   AF-A0A1F3M6U9-F1
#
_cell.length_a   1.000
_cell.length_b   1.000
_cell.length_c   1.000
_cell.angle_alpha   90.00
_cell.angle_beta   90.00
_cell.angle_gamma   90.00
#
_symmetry.space_group_name_H-M   'P 1'
#
loop_
_entity.id
_entity.type
_entity.pdbx_description
1 polymer ?
#
loop_
_entity_poly.entity_id
_entity_poly.type
_entity_poly.pdbx_seq_one_letter_code
_entity_poly.pdbx_strand_id
1 'polypeptide(L)'
;MRTISAILLISVFFALMTGCEEDIDLCIERKPIPVIYSILNKYDTVNYVYVTRTWSGDNGGTMVTAKNPDSIYFRDVQVDIELIRYKEQGGFSRLDTLRVSPPLEWIHDKHPGIFANPDCPVYVLRKDLTEYNRANINIQIPGYRTLKLERFLQRKPTINFPGRDGMEISIQPVKALVIDFSGGAINEVKFQFEVIAETDEGTRTDTIVLERRMKSGRTTITYDFLRLGLLQQLKYDPGIQYRKLGKTHIEIWTAFGSFPLFDNSEFSSFNNDYTLPYSPQIPEFFIYGGTIGTNRVVNLNLDYLTREAVANDTTLRQFRFVRW
;
A
#
# COMPACT_ATOMS: atom_id res chain seq x y z
N MET A 1 28.91 79.43 -12.19
CA MET A 1 27.88 78.37 -12.42
C MET A 1 28.45 76.96 -12.56
N ARG A 2 29.61 76.73 -13.19
CA ARG A 2 30.19 75.37 -13.37
C ARG A 2 30.59 74.63 -12.07
N THR A 3 31.05 75.36 -11.05
CA THR A 3 31.50 74.76 -9.77
C THR A 3 30.34 74.31 -8.87
N ILE A 4 29.22 75.04 -8.87
CA ILE A 4 28.01 74.70 -8.09
C ILE A 4 27.36 73.42 -8.63
N SER A 5 27.37 73.23 -9.96
CA SER A 5 26.84 72.02 -10.60
C SER A 5 27.63 70.75 -10.24
N ALA A 6 28.94 70.86 -10.03
CA ALA A 6 29.80 69.71 -9.67
C ALA A 6 29.58 69.26 -8.22
N ILE A 7 29.41 70.21 -7.29
CA ILE A 7 29.14 69.92 -5.88
C ILE A 7 27.77 69.24 -5.72
N LEU A 8 26.76 69.68 -6.47
CA LEU A 8 25.42 69.09 -6.44
C LEU A 8 25.43 67.66 -7.00
N LEU A 9 26.23 67.39 -8.03
CA LEU A 9 26.36 66.05 -8.61
C LEU A 9 27.12 65.08 -7.68
N ILE A 10 28.14 65.56 -6.98
CA ILE A 10 28.89 64.78 -5.97
C ILE A 10 28.01 64.50 -4.74
N SER A 11 27.19 65.46 -4.31
CA SER A 11 26.24 65.26 -3.21
C SER A 11 25.18 64.21 -3.55
N VAL A 12 24.68 64.19 -4.80
CA VAL A 12 23.74 63.16 -5.27
C VAL A 12 24.43 61.80 -5.37
N PHE A 13 25.70 61.76 -5.77
CA PHE A 13 26.49 60.52 -5.83
C PHE A 13 26.72 59.90 -4.43
N PHE A 14 27.02 60.72 -3.41
CA PHE A 14 27.16 60.22 -2.04
C PHE A 14 25.84 59.80 -1.41
N ALA A 15 24.73 60.45 -1.74
CA ALA A 15 23.39 60.04 -1.30
C ALA A 15 22.94 58.69 -1.91
N LEU A 16 23.48 58.30 -3.06
CA LEU A 16 23.23 57.00 -3.68
C LEU A 16 24.09 55.87 -3.08
N MET A 17 25.11 56.18 -2.27
CA MET A 17 25.96 55.17 -1.62
C MET A 17 25.51 54.80 -0.20
N THR A 18 24.52 55.50 0.38
CA THR A 18 23.84 55.05 1.61
C THR A 18 22.76 54.03 1.24
N GLY A 19 23.17 52.88 0.72
CA GLY A 19 22.27 51.73 0.62
C GLY A 19 21.89 51.31 2.03
N CYS A 20 20.61 51.42 2.39
CA CYS A 20 20.11 50.71 3.56
C CYS A 20 20.33 49.22 3.30
N GLU A 21 21.28 48.60 3.99
CA GLU A 21 21.28 47.15 4.17
C GLU A 21 20.05 46.83 5.03
N GLU A 22 18.94 46.50 4.39
CA GLU A 22 17.90 45.74 5.08
C GLU A 22 18.45 44.32 5.23
N ASP A 23 18.93 43.99 6.43
CA ASP A 23 19.12 42.61 6.84
C ASP A 23 17.75 41.94 6.85
N ILE A 24 17.39 41.34 5.71
CA ILE A 24 16.18 40.54 5.59
C ILE A 24 16.40 39.30 6.45
N ASP A 25 15.85 39.32 7.67
CA ASP A 25 15.77 38.14 8.51
C ASP A 25 14.75 37.16 7.89
N LEU A 26 15.28 36.23 7.09
CA LEU A 26 14.50 35.16 6.48
C LEU A 26 14.01 34.13 7.51
N CYS A 27 14.53 34.17 8.75
CA CYS A 27 14.18 33.27 9.82
C CYS A 27 13.11 33.88 10.73
N ILE A 28 11.87 33.91 10.25
CA ILE A 28 10.72 34.25 11.09
C ILE A 28 10.66 33.25 12.25
N GLU A 29 10.75 33.73 13.49
CA GLU A 29 10.61 32.91 14.69
C GLU A 29 9.24 32.23 14.68
N ARG A 30 9.24 30.93 14.38
CA ARG A 30 8.02 30.12 14.35
C ARG A 30 8.06 29.14 15.50
N LYS A 31 6.92 29.08 16.20
CA LYS A 31 6.68 28.06 17.22
C LYS A 31 6.89 26.67 16.61
N PRO A 32 7.75 25.80 17.19
CA PRO A 32 8.01 24.47 16.67
C PRO A 32 6.73 23.66 16.49
N ILE A 33 6.59 22.96 15.36
CA ILE A 33 5.44 22.09 15.11
C ILE A 33 5.77 20.68 15.62
N PRO A 34 4.93 20.08 16.48
CA PRO A 34 5.14 18.70 16.90
C PRO A 34 5.00 17.70 15.74
N VAL A 35 5.94 16.76 15.68
CA VAL A 35 5.96 15.65 14.71
C VAL A 35 5.98 14.34 15.49
N ILE A 36 5.03 13.46 15.18
CA ILE A 36 4.79 12.25 15.96
C ILE A 36 4.86 11.03 15.03
N TYR A 37 5.72 10.08 15.40
CA TYR A 37 5.81 8.77 14.77
C TYR A 37 5.32 7.72 15.76
N SER A 38 4.49 6.78 15.32
CA SER A 38 3.96 5.73 16.20
C SER A 38 3.97 4.40 15.46
N ILE A 39 4.66 3.40 16.01
CA ILE A 39 4.64 2.02 15.53
C ILE A 39 3.95 1.19 16.61
N LEU A 40 2.67 0.89 16.38
CA LEU A 40 1.85 0.06 17.25
C LEU A 40 1.46 -1.21 16.48
N ASN A 41 2.23 -2.27 16.68
CA ASN A 41 2.11 -3.56 16.03
C ASN A 41 1.58 -4.60 17.03
N LYS A 42 0.43 -5.21 16.70
CA LYS A 42 -0.17 -6.22 17.58
C LYS A 42 0.56 -7.56 17.61
N TYR A 43 1.55 -7.74 16.74
CA TYR A 43 2.41 -8.93 16.69
C TYR A 43 3.79 -8.67 17.29
N ASP A 44 4.03 -7.48 17.82
CA ASP A 44 5.26 -7.14 18.53
C ASP A 44 4.97 -7.00 20.03
N THR A 45 5.97 -7.33 20.83
CA THR A 45 5.95 -7.18 22.28
C THR A 45 6.38 -5.77 22.71
N VAL A 46 7.10 -5.05 21.84
CA VAL A 46 7.62 -3.70 22.12
C VAL A 46 7.16 -2.74 21.04
N ASN A 47 6.51 -1.66 21.48
CA ASN A 47 5.91 -0.66 20.60
C ASN A 47 6.44 0.73 20.94
N TYR A 48 6.54 1.61 19.94
CA TYR A 48 7.23 2.89 20.10
C TYR A 48 6.36 4.06 19.68
N VAL A 49 6.37 5.11 20.50
CA VAL A 49 5.91 6.45 20.12
C VAL A 49 7.09 7.40 20.21
N TYR A 50 7.43 8.05 19.11
CA TYR A 50 8.53 8.99 18.99
C TYR A 50 7.97 10.38 18.73
N VAL A 51 8.29 11.32 19.64
CA VAL A 51 7.82 12.71 19.57
C VAL A 51 9.02 13.61 19.33
N THR A 52 8.99 14.33 18.22
CA THR A 52 10.00 15.31 17.83
C THR A 52 9.32 16.60 17.39
N ARG A 53 10.09 17.59 16.95
CA ARG A 53 9.56 18.88 16.52
C ARG A 53 10.25 19.34 15.25
N THR A 54 9.56 20.13 14.43
CA THR A 54 10.20 20.83 13.32
C THR A 54 11.25 21.79 13.87
N TRP A 55 12.36 21.91 13.16
CA TRP A 55 13.43 22.87 13.46
C TRP A 55 13.70 23.71 12.22
N SER A 56 13.97 24.99 12.41
CA SER A 56 14.59 25.86 11.42
C SER A 56 16.09 25.95 11.73
N GLY A 57 16.92 26.16 10.70
CA GLY A 57 18.31 26.52 10.94
C GLY A 57 18.37 27.90 11.57
N ASP A 58 18.96 28.01 12.77
CA ASP A 58 19.34 29.30 13.35
C ASP A 58 20.72 29.69 12.79
N ASN A 59 21.46 30.58 13.47
CA ASN A 59 22.77 31.15 13.09
C ASN A 59 23.95 30.15 12.87
N GLY A 60 23.67 28.87 12.59
CA GLY A 60 24.62 27.85 12.12
C GLY A 60 24.07 26.94 11.01
N GLY A 61 22.86 27.21 10.51
CA GLY A 61 22.19 26.42 9.47
C GLY A 61 21.49 25.15 9.98
N THR A 62 20.54 24.66 9.18
CA THR A 62 19.62 23.55 9.52
C THR A 62 20.34 22.26 9.95
N MET A 63 21.53 22.02 9.40
CA MET A 63 22.33 20.82 9.68
C MET A 63 22.98 20.84 11.07
N VAL A 64 23.34 22.03 11.58
CA VAL A 64 23.89 22.16 12.94
C VAL A 64 22.75 22.02 13.95
N THR A 65 21.62 22.68 13.69
CA THR A 65 20.43 22.57 14.55
C THR A 65 19.90 21.13 14.63
N ALA A 66 19.89 20.37 13.52
CA ALA A 66 19.45 18.97 13.51
C ALA A 66 20.29 18.06 14.42
N LYS A 67 21.55 18.41 14.70
CA LYS A 67 22.47 17.64 15.55
C LYS A 67 22.34 17.98 17.03
N ASN A 68 21.64 19.06 17.39
CA ASN A 68 21.44 19.45 18.77
C ASN A 68 20.14 18.81 19.32
N PRO A 69 20.21 17.90 20.33
CA PRO A 69 19.03 17.29 20.94
C PRO A 69 18.02 18.31 21.46
N ASP A 70 18.50 19.39 22.09
CA ASP A 70 17.64 20.45 22.65
C ASP A 70 16.88 21.22 21.57
N SER A 71 17.36 21.18 20.33
CA SER A 71 16.74 21.83 19.19
C SER A 71 15.66 20.97 18.52
N ILE A 72 15.74 19.64 18.60
CA ILE A 72 14.84 18.71 17.89
C ILE A 72 13.87 17.94 18.81
N TYR A 73 14.09 17.96 20.12
CA TYR A 73 13.22 17.31 21.10
C TYR A 73 12.43 18.32 21.94
N PHE A 74 11.24 17.91 22.36
CA PHE A 74 10.50 18.63 23.40
C PHE A 74 10.92 18.12 24.78
N ARG A 75 10.83 18.99 25.77
CA ARG A 75 10.95 18.62 27.19
C ARG A 75 9.55 18.39 27.76
N ASP A 76 9.47 17.54 28.79
CA ASP A 76 8.27 17.28 29.59
C ASP A 76 7.03 16.86 28.77
N VAL A 77 7.25 16.01 27.76
CA VAL A 77 6.15 15.44 26.98
C VAL A 77 5.50 14.29 27.75
N GLN A 78 4.18 14.30 27.81
CA GLN A 78 3.38 13.19 28.33
C GLN A 78 2.66 12.50 27.18
N VAL A 79 2.76 11.17 27.14
CA VAL A 79 2.08 10.30 26.17
C VAL A 79 1.13 9.38 26.90
N ASP A 80 -0.15 9.40 26.52
CA ASP A 80 -1.19 8.51 27.02
C ASP A 80 -1.83 7.75 25.85
N ILE A 81 -1.85 6.43 25.92
CA ILE A 81 -2.39 5.54 24.90
C ILE A 81 -3.67 4.91 25.44
N GLU A 82 -4.78 5.13 24.74
CA GLU A 82 -6.06 4.49 24.98
C GLU A 82 -6.24 3.35 23.96
N LEU A 83 -6.07 2.11 24.40
CA LEU A 83 -6.26 0.90 23.60
C LEU A 83 -7.73 0.47 23.64
N ILE A 84 -8.33 0.25 22.48
CA ILE A 84 -9.77 -0.01 22.34
C ILE A 84 -9.99 -1.38 21.71
N ARG A 85 -10.86 -2.18 22.36
CA ARG A 85 -11.34 -3.47 21.88
C ARG A 85 -12.76 -3.32 21.32
N TYR A 86 -13.01 -3.91 20.16
CA TYR A 86 -14.33 -4.01 19.54
C TYR A 86 -14.76 -5.48 19.42
N LYS A 87 -16.06 -5.72 19.45
CA LYS A 87 -16.62 -7.04 19.11
C LYS A 87 -16.68 -7.19 17.59
N GLU A 88 -16.13 -8.27 17.04
CA GLU A 88 -16.10 -8.50 15.58
C GLU A 88 -17.42 -9.10 15.03
N GLN A 89 -18.29 -9.66 15.88
CA GLN A 89 -19.53 -10.29 15.43
C GLN A 89 -20.77 -9.38 15.56
N GLY A 90 -21.33 -8.99 14.41
CA GLY A 90 -22.69 -8.42 14.30
C GLY A 90 -22.80 -6.89 14.37
N GLY A 91 -21.68 -6.17 14.46
CA GLY A 91 -21.62 -4.70 14.49
C GLY A 91 -20.44 -4.19 15.32
N PHE A 92 -19.93 -3.00 15.03
CA PHE A 92 -18.80 -2.39 15.75
C PHE A 92 -19.25 -1.82 17.10
N SER A 93 -19.49 -2.67 18.10
CA SER A 93 -19.67 -2.22 19.48
C SER A 93 -18.33 -2.20 20.22
N ARG A 94 -18.01 -1.06 20.86
CA ARG A 94 -16.85 -0.89 21.74
C ARG A 94 -17.04 -1.77 22.97
N LEU A 95 -16.13 -2.72 23.18
CA LEU A 95 -16.20 -3.68 24.28
C LEU A 95 -15.55 -3.12 25.54
N ASP A 96 -14.31 -2.70 25.43
CA ASP A 96 -13.54 -2.19 26.56
C ASP A 96 -12.42 -1.25 26.10
N THR A 97 -11.79 -0.58 27.07
CA THR A 97 -10.73 0.38 26.87
C THR A 97 -9.73 0.36 28.00
N LEU A 98 -8.45 0.25 27.63
CA LEU A 98 -7.35 0.37 28.58
C LEU A 98 -6.56 1.65 28.29
N ARG A 99 -6.30 2.44 29.34
CA ARG A 99 -5.38 3.57 29.27
C ARG A 99 -4.02 3.20 29.83
N VAL A 100 -2.96 3.52 29.09
CA VAL A 100 -1.57 3.23 29.45
C VAL A 100 -0.71 4.45 29.14
N SER A 101 0.14 4.86 30.07
CA SER A 101 1.11 5.93 29.86
C SER A 101 2.50 5.27 29.72
N PRO A 102 3.01 5.04 28.49
CA PRO A 102 4.31 4.41 28.31
C PRO A 102 5.43 5.26 28.93
N PRO A 103 6.43 4.64 29.59
CA PRO A 103 7.58 5.37 30.09
C PRO A 103 8.43 5.94 28.93
N LEU A 104 9.08 7.07 29.20
CA LEU A 104 10.14 7.61 28.37
C LEU A 104 11.41 6.78 28.58
N GLU A 105 12.02 6.34 27.49
CA GLU A 105 13.31 5.65 27.48
C GLU A 105 14.24 6.28 26.45
N TRP A 106 15.54 6.13 26.68
CA TRP A 106 16.56 6.59 25.76
C TRP A 106 17.14 5.38 25.03
N ILE A 107 17.01 5.37 23.71
CA ILE A 107 17.78 4.45 22.87
C ILE A 107 19.18 5.03 22.76
N HIS A 108 20.14 4.30 23.30
CA HIS A 108 21.57 4.57 23.16
C HIS A 108 22.07 3.91 21.85
N ASP A 109 23.23 4.34 21.37
CA ASP A 109 23.88 3.77 20.17
C ASP A 109 23.19 4.03 18.83
N LYS A 110 22.43 5.12 18.71
CA LYS A 110 21.94 5.58 17.40
C LYS A 110 23.11 5.88 16.47
N HIS A 111 23.11 5.27 15.29
CA HIS A 111 24.12 5.51 14.27
C HIS A 111 24.25 7.00 13.92
N PRO A 112 25.48 7.50 13.71
CA PRO A 112 25.70 8.90 13.38
C PRO A 112 25.05 9.27 12.03
N GLY A 113 24.54 10.49 11.94
CA GLY A 113 23.86 10.96 10.73
C GLY A 113 23.53 12.45 10.77
N ILE A 114 22.43 12.83 10.09
CA ILE A 114 21.95 14.22 10.01
C ILE A 114 21.36 14.70 11.34
N PHE A 115 20.80 13.77 12.12
CA PHE A 115 20.14 14.06 13.39
C PHE A 115 21.03 13.80 14.59
N ALA A 116 20.67 14.38 15.74
CA ALA A 116 21.32 14.15 17.01
C ALA A 116 21.53 12.65 17.31
N ASN A 117 22.72 12.34 17.82
CA ASN A 117 23.21 11.01 18.18
C ASN A 117 24.18 11.18 19.37
N PRO A 118 24.44 10.15 20.20
CA PRO A 118 23.99 8.75 20.08
C PRO A 118 22.61 8.48 20.68
N ASP A 119 22.04 9.43 21.42
CA ASP A 119 20.84 9.19 22.22
C ASP A 119 19.55 9.66 21.51
N CYS A 120 18.48 8.88 21.65
CA CYS A 120 17.16 9.21 21.09
C CYS A 120 16.04 8.91 22.11
N PRO A 121 15.24 9.91 22.51
CA PRO A 121 14.13 9.71 23.42
C PRO A 121 12.96 9.04 22.70
N VAL A 122 12.40 7.97 23.25
CA VAL A 122 11.23 7.25 22.75
C VAL A 122 10.32 6.82 23.90
N TYR A 123 9.01 6.77 23.66
CA TYR A 123 8.05 6.24 24.61
C TYR A 123 7.78 4.78 24.28
N VAL A 124 8.07 3.89 25.22
CA VAL A 124 8.09 2.44 24.97
C VAL A 124 6.90 1.75 25.63
N LEU A 125 6.00 1.21 24.80
CA LEU A 125 4.88 0.41 25.24
C LEU A 125 5.23 -1.08 25.14
N ARG A 126 5.51 -1.72 26.28
CA ARG A 126 5.68 -3.18 26.38
C ARG A 126 4.37 -3.83 26.79
N LYS A 127 3.53 -4.16 25.81
CA LYS A 127 2.23 -4.76 26.04
C LYS A 127 1.82 -5.61 24.85
N ASP A 128 1.23 -6.77 25.12
CA ASP A 128 0.52 -7.55 24.11
C ASP A 128 -0.72 -6.77 23.64
N LEU A 129 -0.77 -6.46 22.33
CA LEU A 129 -1.86 -5.71 21.72
C LEU A 129 -2.82 -6.59 20.90
N THR A 130 -2.66 -7.92 20.93
CA THR A 130 -3.44 -8.87 20.11
C THR A 130 -4.96 -8.75 20.27
N GLU A 131 -5.41 -8.45 21.48
CA GLU A 131 -6.82 -8.32 21.85
C GLU A 131 -7.42 -6.93 21.58
N TYR A 132 -6.65 -5.99 21.04
CA TYR A 132 -7.11 -4.63 20.75
C TYR A 132 -7.19 -4.40 19.24
N ASN A 133 -8.03 -3.44 18.83
CA ASN A 133 -8.26 -3.14 17.42
C ASN A 133 -7.80 -1.73 17.05
N ARG A 134 -7.87 -0.79 17.99
CA ARG A 134 -7.50 0.61 17.81
C ARG A 134 -6.71 1.14 19.00
N ALA A 135 -5.94 2.18 18.76
CA ALA A 135 -5.25 2.96 19.76
C ALA A 135 -5.47 4.46 19.51
N ASN A 136 -5.91 5.18 20.53
CA ASN A 136 -5.90 6.64 20.54
C ASN A 136 -4.70 7.10 21.36
N ILE A 137 -3.77 7.80 20.71
CA ILE A 137 -2.58 8.37 21.35
C ILE A 137 -2.87 9.83 21.64
N ASN A 138 -2.82 10.21 22.91
CA ASN A 138 -2.94 11.58 23.38
C ASN A 138 -1.56 12.06 23.82
N ILE A 139 -1.14 13.21 23.30
CA ILE A 139 0.19 13.77 23.58
C ILE A 139 0.01 15.17 24.14
N GLN A 140 0.57 15.39 25.32
CA GLN A 140 0.58 16.68 26.00
C GLN A 140 2.00 17.22 25.97
N ILE A 141 2.14 18.44 25.43
CA ILE A 141 3.41 19.15 25.32
C ILE A 141 3.17 20.53 25.95
N PRO A 142 4.00 20.99 26.91
CA PRO A 142 3.82 22.28 27.54
C PRO A 142 3.69 23.42 26.52
N GLY A 143 2.63 24.22 26.68
CA GLY A 143 2.33 25.33 25.76
C GLY A 143 1.62 24.93 24.46
N TYR A 144 1.28 23.65 24.24
CA TYR A 144 0.50 23.19 23.08
C TYR A 144 -0.87 22.67 23.52
N ARG A 145 -1.82 22.65 22.57
CA ARG A 145 -3.07 21.89 22.75
C ARG A 145 -2.75 20.40 22.74
N THR A 146 -3.52 19.60 23.48
CA THR A 146 -3.41 18.15 23.45
C THR A 146 -3.58 17.63 22.03
N LEU A 147 -2.58 16.90 21.54
CA LEU A 147 -2.60 16.28 20.23
C LEU A 147 -3.24 14.89 20.36
N LYS A 148 -4.17 14.58 19.45
CA LYS A 148 -4.89 13.30 19.44
C LYS A 148 -4.66 12.59 18.12
N LEU A 149 -4.21 11.35 18.18
CA LEU A 149 -3.97 10.51 17.02
C LEU A 149 -4.76 9.22 17.18
N GLU A 150 -5.65 8.95 16.22
CA GLU A 150 -6.32 7.67 16.13
C GLU A 150 -5.54 6.75 15.16
N ARG A 151 -5.29 5.52 15.59
CA ARG A 151 -4.58 4.51 14.81
C ARG A 151 -5.31 3.18 14.90
N PHE A 152 -5.49 2.53 13.77
CA PHE A 152 -5.68 1.08 13.76
C PHE A 152 -4.36 0.44 14.14
N LEU A 153 -4.40 -0.53 15.04
CA LEU A 153 -3.21 -1.32 15.34
C LEU A 153 -2.80 -2.05 14.07
N GLN A 154 -1.50 -2.05 13.76
CA GLN A 154 -1.00 -2.70 12.56
C GLN A 154 -1.41 -4.17 12.61
N ARG A 155 -2.34 -4.52 11.72
CA ARG A 155 -2.76 -5.91 11.50
C ARG A 155 -1.81 -6.52 10.48
N LYS A 156 -1.80 -7.85 10.39
CA LYS A 156 -1.21 -8.52 9.24
C LYS A 156 -1.86 -7.90 8.01
N PRO A 157 -1.11 -7.52 6.97
CA PRO A 157 -1.73 -7.08 5.73
C PRO A 157 -2.66 -8.21 5.27
N THR A 158 -3.96 -7.97 5.39
CA THR A 158 -4.98 -8.84 4.84
C THR A 158 -5.11 -8.47 3.38
N ILE A 159 -4.63 -9.35 2.51
CA ILE A 159 -4.94 -9.22 1.09
C ILE A 159 -6.36 -9.76 0.93
N ASN A 160 -7.26 -8.85 0.58
CA ASN A 160 -8.67 -9.17 0.40
C ASN A 160 -8.83 -9.90 -0.94
N PHE A 161 -9.16 -11.18 -0.86
CA PHE A 161 -9.51 -12.00 -2.03
C PHE A 161 -11.00 -12.21 -2.10
N PRO A 162 -11.56 -12.46 -3.30
CA PRO A 162 -12.92 -12.92 -3.41
C PRO A 162 -13.07 -14.28 -2.71
N GLY A 163 -13.60 -14.25 -1.49
CA GLY A 163 -13.70 -15.41 -0.60
C GLY A 163 -14.98 -16.23 -0.76
N ARG A 164 -15.67 -16.16 -1.91
CA ARG A 164 -16.86 -16.97 -2.18
C ARG A 164 -16.71 -17.70 -3.51
N ASP A 165 -16.96 -19.00 -3.49
CA ASP A 165 -17.26 -19.77 -4.70
C ASP A 165 -18.38 -19.06 -5.48
N GLY A 166 -18.16 -18.81 -6.77
CA GLY A 166 -19.17 -18.21 -7.65
C GLY A 166 -18.97 -16.73 -7.98
N MET A 167 -17.81 -16.12 -7.69
CA MET A 167 -17.50 -14.83 -8.30
C MET A 167 -17.20 -15.00 -9.80
N GLU A 168 -17.85 -14.20 -10.63
CA GLU A 168 -17.58 -14.16 -12.07
C GLU A 168 -16.35 -13.27 -12.32
N ILE A 169 -15.41 -13.75 -13.13
CA ILE A 169 -14.34 -12.91 -13.68
C ILE A 169 -14.69 -12.57 -15.11
N SER A 170 -14.48 -11.30 -15.46
CA SER A 170 -14.77 -10.81 -16.79
C SER A 170 -13.52 -10.54 -17.62
N ILE A 171 -13.23 -11.46 -18.56
CA ILE A 171 -12.18 -11.30 -19.57
C ILE A 171 -12.86 -10.98 -20.91
N GLN A 172 -13.44 -9.78 -20.98
CA GLN A 172 -14.17 -9.34 -22.18
C GLN A 172 -13.20 -8.87 -23.28
N PRO A 173 -13.61 -8.85 -24.55
CA PRO A 173 -12.82 -8.23 -25.62
C PRO A 173 -12.36 -6.80 -25.31
N VAL A 174 -13.17 -6.07 -24.53
CA VAL A 174 -12.92 -4.66 -24.17
C VAL A 174 -12.43 -4.46 -22.73
N LYS A 175 -12.37 -5.52 -21.90
CA LYS A 175 -11.93 -5.44 -20.51
C LYS A 175 -10.87 -6.48 -20.24
N ALA A 176 -9.76 -6.01 -19.69
CA ALA A 176 -8.69 -6.89 -19.30
C ALA A 176 -8.64 -7.02 -17.78
N LEU A 177 -8.34 -8.23 -17.33
CA LEU A 177 -8.00 -8.49 -15.95
C LEU A 177 -6.59 -8.00 -15.71
N VAL A 178 -6.44 -7.01 -14.83
CA VAL A 178 -5.14 -6.44 -14.49
C VAL A 178 -4.66 -6.99 -13.16
N ILE A 179 -3.46 -7.58 -13.16
CA ILE A 179 -2.78 -8.06 -11.97
C ILE A 179 -1.48 -7.26 -11.85
N ASP A 180 -1.33 -6.56 -10.73
CA ASP A 180 -0.13 -5.78 -10.43
C ASP A 180 0.72 -6.52 -9.39
N PHE A 181 1.98 -6.76 -9.73
CA PHE A 181 2.97 -7.36 -8.84
C PHE A 181 3.96 -6.30 -8.36
N SER A 182 4.10 -6.20 -7.05
CA SER A 182 5.19 -5.46 -6.42
C SER A 182 6.26 -6.44 -5.89
N GLY A 183 7.54 -6.07 -5.99
CA GLY A 183 8.65 -6.90 -5.53
C GLY A 183 9.79 -7.01 -6.55
N GLY A 184 10.79 -7.85 -6.26
CA GLY A 184 11.97 -8.05 -7.13
C GLY A 184 12.16 -9.49 -7.63
N ALA A 185 11.27 -10.41 -7.27
CA ALA A 185 11.41 -11.84 -7.53
C ALA A 185 10.39 -12.33 -8.56
N ILE A 186 10.62 -13.50 -9.15
CA ILE A 186 9.78 -14.01 -10.24
C ILE A 186 8.42 -14.43 -9.69
N ASN A 187 7.38 -13.71 -10.08
CA ASN A 187 6.00 -14.06 -9.88
C ASN A 187 5.47 -14.81 -11.09
N GLU A 188 4.50 -15.68 -10.88
CA GLU A 188 3.88 -16.51 -11.91
C GLU A 188 2.37 -16.56 -11.69
N VAL A 189 1.63 -16.35 -12.77
CA VAL A 189 0.18 -16.52 -12.80
C VAL A 189 -0.15 -17.61 -13.78
N LYS A 190 -0.90 -18.61 -13.34
CA LYS A 190 -1.51 -19.62 -14.18
C LYS A 190 -3.01 -19.42 -14.21
N PHE A 191 -3.58 -19.45 -15.39
CA PHE A 191 -5.01 -19.55 -15.63
C PHE A 191 -5.28 -20.94 -16.18
N GLN A 192 -6.20 -21.67 -15.57
CA GLN A 192 -6.63 -22.97 -16.03
C GLN A 192 -8.11 -22.86 -16.40
N PHE A 193 -8.46 -23.26 -17.62
CA PHE A 193 -9.83 -23.25 -18.11
C PHE A 193 -10.27 -24.67 -18.38
N GLU A 194 -11.39 -25.09 -17.79
CA GLU A 194 -12.05 -26.31 -18.22
C GLU A 194 -12.73 -26.07 -19.57
N VAL A 195 -12.48 -26.97 -20.51
CA VAL A 195 -13.16 -27.05 -21.81
C VAL A 195 -13.91 -28.36 -21.82
N ILE A 196 -15.24 -28.29 -21.77
CA ILE A 196 -16.12 -29.44 -21.75
C ILE A 196 -16.61 -29.65 -23.18
N ALA A 197 -16.25 -30.78 -23.78
CA ALA A 197 -16.66 -31.21 -25.10
C ALA A 197 -17.74 -32.28 -25.00
N GLU A 198 -18.80 -32.15 -25.80
CA GLU A 198 -19.84 -33.15 -25.93
C GLU A 198 -19.65 -33.92 -27.24
N THR A 199 -19.74 -35.24 -27.16
CA THR A 199 -19.54 -36.18 -28.28
C THR A 199 -20.69 -37.19 -28.29
N ASP A 200 -20.79 -38.00 -29.35
CA ASP A 200 -21.77 -39.10 -29.40
C ASP A 200 -21.54 -40.16 -28.31
N GLU A 201 -20.30 -40.28 -27.80
CA GLU A 201 -19.91 -41.24 -26.76
C GLU A 201 -20.04 -40.66 -25.34
N GLY A 202 -20.41 -39.38 -25.21
CA GLY A 202 -20.56 -38.68 -23.94
C GLY A 202 -19.69 -37.43 -23.82
N THR A 203 -19.44 -37.03 -22.57
CA THR A 203 -18.74 -35.78 -22.24
C THR A 203 -17.25 -36.00 -21.98
N ARG A 204 -16.39 -35.19 -22.59
CA ARG A 204 -14.95 -35.13 -22.34
C ARG A 204 -14.58 -33.77 -21.77
N THR A 205 -13.78 -33.73 -20.70
CA THR A 205 -13.27 -32.48 -20.12
C THR A 205 -11.77 -32.38 -20.36
N ASP A 206 -11.36 -31.30 -21.03
CA ASP A 206 -9.97 -30.92 -21.25
C ASP A 206 -9.64 -29.70 -20.37
N THR A 207 -8.37 -29.54 -19.94
CA THR A 207 -7.92 -28.35 -19.19
C THR A 207 -6.88 -27.59 -20.00
N ILE A 208 -7.13 -26.29 -20.22
CA ILE A 208 -6.22 -25.38 -20.93
C ILE A 208 -5.49 -24.53 -19.91
N VAL A 209 -4.16 -24.53 -19.94
CA VAL A 209 -3.33 -23.82 -18.96
C VAL A 209 -2.57 -22.69 -19.63
N LEU A 210 -2.82 -21.46 -19.22
CA LEU A 210 -2.14 -20.26 -19.69
C LEU A 210 -1.28 -19.69 -18.57
N GLU A 211 0.01 -19.54 -18.82
CA GLU A 211 0.96 -19.11 -17.81
C GLU A 211 1.62 -17.78 -18.21
N ARG A 212 1.87 -16.93 -17.23
CA ARG A 212 2.71 -15.74 -17.40
C ARG A 212 3.62 -15.57 -16.19
N ARG A 213 4.91 -15.41 -16.46
CA ARG A 213 5.95 -15.13 -15.45
C ARG A 213 6.44 -13.69 -15.57
N MET A 214 6.66 -13.03 -14.44
CA MET A 214 7.25 -11.68 -14.40
C MET A 214 7.90 -11.36 -13.06
N LYS A 215 9.00 -10.59 -13.08
CA LYS A 215 9.70 -10.17 -11.85
C LYS A 215 8.95 -9.10 -11.06
N SER A 216 8.40 -8.11 -11.76
CA SER A 216 7.66 -7.02 -11.17
C SER A 216 6.85 -6.28 -12.22
N GLY A 217 5.88 -5.50 -11.76
CA GLY A 217 5.05 -4.66 -12.60
C GLY A 217 3.72 -5.28 -12.95
N ARG A 218 3.08 -4.67 -13.92
CA ARG A 218 1.69 -4.93 -14.28
C ARG A 218 1.60 -5.97 -15.39
N THR A 219 0.84 -7.03 -15.15
CA THR A 219 0.33 -7.89 -16.21
C THR A 219 -1.13 -7.63 -16.50
N THR A 220 -1.46 -7.71 -17.77
CA THR A 220 -2.83 -7.58 -18.27
C THR A 220 -3.21 -8.88 -18.98
N ILE A 221 -4.28 -9.50 -18.52
CA ILE A 221 -4.86 -10.73 -19.07
C ILE A 221 -6.07 -10.32 -19.89
N THR A 222 -5.90 -10.34 -21.20
CA THR A 222 -6.90 -9.89 -22.18
C THR A 222 -7.67 -11.08 -22.73
N TYR A 223 -8.80 -10.79 -23.40
CA TYR A 223 -9.50 -11.80 -24.19
C TYR A 223 -8.59 -12.46 -25.23
N ASP A 224 -7.71 -11.69 -25.88
CA ASP A 224 -6.75 -12.23 -26.83
C ASP A 224 -5.78 -13.24 -26.21
N PHE A 225 -5.39 -13.05 -24.94
CA PHE A 225 -4.57 -14.02 -24.23
C PHE A 225 -5.29 -15.36 -24.08
N LEU A 226 -6.57 -15.34 -23.69
CA LEU A 226 -7.43 -16.52 -23.65
C LEU A 226 -7.58 -17.15 -25.04
N ARG A 227 -7.94 -16.36 -26.05
CA ARG A 227 -8.16 -16.80 -27.43
C ARG A 227 -6.94 -17.51 -28.01
N LEU A 228 -5.76 -16.90 -27.89
CA LEU A 228 -4.51 -17.49 -28.37
C LEU A 228 -4.18 -18.79 -27.62
N GLY A 229 -4.45 -18.82 -26.32
CA GLY A 229 -4.34 -20.02 -25.50
C GLY A 229 -5.19 -21.19 -26.00
N LEU A 230 -6.48 -20.92 -26.27
CA LEU A 230 -7.41 -21.90 -26.83
C LEU A 230 -6.95 -22.37 -28.22
N LEU A 231 -6.54 -21.45 -29.10
CA LEU A 231 -6.04 -21.78 -30.45
C LEU A 231 -4.81 -22.69 -30.43
N GLN A 232 -3.89 -22.45 -29.49
CA GLN A 232 -2.63 -23.19 -29.41
C GLN A 232 -2.79 -24.59 -28.82
N GLN A 233 -3.71 -24.76 -27.86
CA GLN A 233 -3.80 -25.99 -27.08
C GLN A 233 -4.95 -26.91 -27.52
N LEU A 234 -6.01 -26.38 -28.15
CA LEU A 234 -7.09 -27.21 -28.66
C LEU A 234 -6.76 -27.83 -30.00
N LYS A 235 -7.11 -29.11 -30.14
CA LYS A 235 -7.04 -29.84 -31.41
C LYS A 235 -8.42 -29.91 -32.04
N TYR A 236 -8.45 -29.78 -33.37
CA TYR A 236 -9.66 -30.07 -34.14
C TYR A 236 -10.01 -31.55 -33.99
N ASP A 237 -11.28 -31.82 -33.75
CA ASP A 237 -11.82 -33.16 -33.55
C ASP A 237 -13.23 -33.18 -34.15
N PRO A 238 -13.46 -33.90 -35.26
CA PRO A 238 -14.73 -33.90 -35.96
C PRO A 238 -15.85 -34.56 -35.16
N GLY A 239 -15.51 -35.45 -34.20
CA GLY A 239 -16.47 -36.16 -33.34
C GLY A 239 -17.06 -35.31 -32.21
N ILE A 240 -16.53 -34.10 -31.99
CA ILE A 240 -17.07 -33.16 -31.00
C ILE A 240 -18.27 -32.43 -31.59
N GLN A 241 -19.45 -32.61 -31.02
CA GLN A 241 -20.65 -31.87 -31.41
C GLN A 241 -20.54 -30.39 -31.04
N TYR A 242 -20.15 -30.10 -29.81
CA TYR A 242 -19.89 -28.75 -29.33
C TYR A 242 -18.98 -28.71 -28.10
N ARG A 243 -18.43 -27.54 -27.81
CA ARG A 243 -17.63 -27.25 -26.61
C ARG A 243 -18.24 -26.12 -25.79
N LYS A 244 -18.04 -26.15 -24.48
CA LYS A 244 -18.40 -25.08 -23.57
C LYS A 244 -17.29 -24.85 -22.56
N LEU A 245 -17.13 -23.61 -22.09
CA LEU A 245 -16.18 -23.30 -21.03
C LEU A 245 -16.79 -23.66 -19.67
N GLY A 246 -16.04 -24.41 -18.87
CA GLY A 246 -16.41 -24.84 -17.52
C GLY A 246 -15.80 -23.92 -16.45
N LYS A 247 -15.35 -24.51 -15.35
CA LYS A 247 -14.70 -23.76 -14.27
C LYS A 247 -13.37 -23.17 -14.73
N THR A 248 -13.06 -22.00 -14.20
CA THR A 248 -11.77 -21.36 -14.36
C THR A 248 -11.04 -21.37 -13.02
N HIS A 249 -9.77 -21.73 -13.05
CA HIS A 249 -8.89 -21.70 -11.88
C HIS A 249 -7.79 -20.69 -12.13
N ILE A 250 -7.51 -19.83 -11.15
CA ILE A 250 -6.33 -18.96 -11.20
C ILE A 250 -5.39 -19.41 -10.10
N GLU A 251 -4.17 -19.77 -10.47
CA GLU A 251 -3.06 -19.97 -9.54
C GLU A 251 -2.12 -18.77 -9.58
N ILE A 252 -1.85 -18.16 -8.44
CA ILE A 252 -0.84 -17.11 -8.33
C ILE A 252 0.27 -17.58 -7.41
N TRP A 253 1.50 -17.52 -7.94
CA TRP A 253 2.74 -17.87 -7.30
C TRP A 253 3.58 -16.59 -7.15
N THR A 254 3.79 -16.14 -5.92
CA THR A 254 4.71 -15.03 -5.64
C THR A 254 6.00 -15.59 -5.10
N ALA A 255 7.13 -15.52 -5.82
CA ALA A 255 8.41 -15.94 -5.22
C ALA A 255 8.93 -14.80 -4.34
N PHE A 256 9.31 -15.10 -3.10
CA PHE A 256 10.32 -14.33 -2.38
C PHE A 256 11.39 -15.32 -1.91
N GLY A 257 12.65 -14.96 -2.17
CA GLY A 257 13.80 -15.64 -1.57
C GLY A 257 13.76 -15.51 -0.05
N SER A 258 14.43 -16.43 0.62
CA SER A 258 14.55 -16.62 2.07
C SER A 258 15.07 -15.38 2.83
N PHE A 259 14.27 -14.33 2.92
CA PHE A 259 14.44 -13.24 3.87
C PHE A 259 13.43 -13.46 5.02
N PRO A 260 13.89 -13.63 6.27
CA PRO A 260 13.02 -13.77 7.42
C PRO A 260 12.54 -12.37 7.83
N LEU A 261 11.58 -11.83 7.08
CA LEU A 261 10.79 -10.67 7.50
C LEU A 261 9.32 -11.02 7.24
N PHE A 262 8.63 -11.29 8.35
CA PHE A 262 7.20 -11.57 8.47
C PHE A 262 6.77 -12.96 8.00
N ASP A 263 7.07 -14.00 8.76
CA ASP A 263 6.18 -15.17 8.80
C ASP A 263 4.79 -14.71 9.25
N ASN A 264 3.76 -15.22 8.57
CA ASN A 264 2.33 -15.09 8.90
C ASN A 264 1.60 -13.90 8.25
N SER A 265 1.24 -14.00 6.97
CA SER A 265 0.04 -13.32 6.45
C SER A 265 -1.21 -14.16 6.75
N GLU A 266 -2.19 -13.62 7.47
CA GLU A 266 -3.51 -14.23 7.69
C GLU A 266 -4.49 -13.73 6.62
N PHE A 267 -5.29 -14.64 6.07
CA PHE A 267 -6.25 -14.37 5.00
C PHE A 267 -7.65 -14.40 5.59
N SER A 268 -8.37 -13.27 5.57
CA SER A 268 -9.77 -13.19 6.00
C SER A 268 -10.65 -12.75 4.83
N SER A 269 -11.79 -13.41 4.68
CA SER A 269 -12.77 -13.18 3.61
C SER A 269 -13.69 -11.98 3.90
N PHE A 270 -13.26 -10.73 3.69
CA PHE A 270 -14.16 -9.57 3.66
C PHE A 270 -13.63 -8.44 2.75
N ASN A 271 -14.50 -7.49 2.42
CA ASN A 271 -14.34 -6.42 1.44
C ASN A 271 -12.97 -5.71 1.45
N ASN A 272 -12.51 -5.32 0.27
CA ASN A 272 -11.30 -4.53 0.09
C ASN A 272 -11.40 -3.17 0.82
N ASP A 273 -10.71 -3.02 1.95
CA ASP A 273 -10.63 -1.78 2.74
C ASP A 273 -9.67 -0.72 2.15
N TYR A 274 -9.00 -0.98 1.03
CA TYR A 274 -8.36 0.09 0.27
C TYR A 274 -9.43 0.87 -0.50
N THR A 275 -9.97 1.88 0.17
CA THR A 275 -10.63 3.04 -0.44
C THR A 275 -9.62 3.85 -1.25
N LEU A 276 -9.05 3.24 -2.30
CA LEU A 276 -8.63 4.05 -3.45
C LEU A 276 -9.92 4.66 -4.00
N PRO A 277 -9.97 5.97 -4.27
CA PRO A 277 -11.15 6.59 -4.84
C PRO A 277 -11.52 5.81 -6.10
N TYR A 278 -12.73 5.27 -6.09
CA TYR A 278 -13.34 4.49 -7.16
C TYR A 278 -13.10 5.25 -8.47
N SER A 279 -12.11 4.84 -9.25
CA SER A 279 -11.87 5.41 -10.57
C SER A 279 -12.79 4.64 -11.52
N PRO A 280 -13.87 5.26 -12.05
CA PRO A 280 -14.80 4.59 -12.95
C PRO A 280 -14.17 4.15 -14.29
N GLN A 281 -12.86 4.43 -14.49
CA GLN A 281 -12.13 4.16 -15.72
C GLN A 281 -11.18 2.96 -15.60
N ILE A 282 -11.03 2.35 -14.43
CA ILE A 282 -10.12 1.20 -14.27
C ILE A 282 -10.95 -0.09 -14.25
N PRO A 283 -10.88 -0.93 -15.30
CA PRO A 283 -11.55 -2.23 -15.34
C PRO A 283 -11.01 -3.13 -14.22
N GLU A 284 -11.84 -4.08 -13.77
CA GLU A 284 -11.58 -5.08 -12.72
C GLU A 284 -10.10 -5.23 -12.34
N PHE A 285 -9.72 -4.57 -11.23
CA PHE A 285 -8.33 -4.43 -10.82
C PHE A 285 -8.05 -5.31 -9.61
N PHE A 286 -7.07 -6.21 -9.75
CA PHE A 286 -6.59 -7.04 -8.65
C PHE A 286 -5.16 -6.62 -8.30
N ILE A 287 -4.99 -6.04 -7.12
CA ILE A 287 -3.66 -5.77 -6.57
C ILE A 287 -3.24 -6.97 -5.74
N TYR A 288 -2.12 -7.60 -6.14
CA TYR A 288 -1.47 -8.62 -5.32
C TYR A 288 -0.17 -8.04 -4.74
N GLY A 289 -0.22 -7.72 -3.44
CA GLY A 289 0.97 -7.36 -2.65
C GLY A 289 1.35 -8.52 -1.73
N GLY A 290 2.11 -9.49 -2.23
CA GLY A 290 2.63 -10.59 -1.42
C GLY A 290 4.09 -10.35 -1.04
N THR A 291 4.45 -10.51 0.24
CA THR A 291 5.83 -10.44 0.75
C THR A 291 6.50 -11.80 0.94
N ILE A 292 5.77 -12.91 0.72
CA ILE A 292 6.27 -14.29 0.89
C ILE A 292 5.83 -15.16 -0.30
N GLY A 293 6.57 -16.25 -0.53
CA GLY A 293 6.11 -17.46 -1.22
C GLY A 293 4.65 -17.82 -0.96
N THR A 294 3.71 -17.39 -1.80
CA THR A 294 2.29 -17.79 -1.67
C THR A 294 1.83 -18.46 -2.94
N ASN A 295 1.17 -19.61 -2.80
CA ASN A 295 0.37 -20.26 -3.84
C ASN A 295 -1.10 -20.12 -3.45
N ARG A 296 -1.91 -19.55 -4.36
CA ARG A 296 -3.36 -19.44 -4.18
C ARG A 296 -4.07 -19.93 -5.41
N VAL A 297 -5.00 -20.87 -5.21
CA VAL A 297 -5.93 -21.37 -6.22
C VAL A 297 -7.29 -20.77 -5.96
N VAL A 298 -7.88 -20.12 -6.97
CA VAL A 298 -9.23 -19.54 -6.89
C VAL A 298 -10.11 -20.15 -7.96
N ASN A 299 -11.25 -20.71 -7.54
CA ASN A 299 -12.29 -21.24 -8.44
C ASN A 299 -13.22 -20.12 -8.86
N LEU A 300 -13.38 -19.94 -10.16
CA LEU A 300 -14.09 -18.82 -10.75
C LEU A 300 -14.93 -19.31 -11.92
N ASN A 301 -15.96 -18.55 -12.25
CA ASN A 301 -16.72 -18.73 -13.47
C ASN A 301 -16.39 -17.61 -14.44
N LEU A 302 -16.28 -17.93 -15.72
CA LEU A 302 -16.31 -16.89 -16.75
C LEU A 302 -17.73 -16.35 -16.85
N ASP A 303 -17.82 -15.02 -16.92
CA ASP A 303 -19.09 -14.32 -17.11
C ASP A 303 -19.73 -14.64 -18.48
N TYR A 304 -21.01 -14.29 -18.61
CA TYR A 304 -21.79 -14.51 -19.83
C TYR A 304 -21.15 -13.88 -21.09
N LEU A 305 -20.70 -12.62 -21.02
CA LEU A 305 -20.14 -11.91 -22.16
C LEU A 305 -18.82 -12.52 -22.63
N THR A 306 -18.00 -13.02 -21.71
CA THR A 306 -16.78 -13.76 -22.08
C THR A 306 -17.12 -15.04 -22.83
N ARG A 307 -18.12 -15.82 -22.36
CA ARG A 307 -18.58 -17.04 -23.05
C ARG A 307 -19.17 -16.73 -24.42
N GLU A 308 -19.97 -15.67 -24.52
CA GLU A 308 -20.53 -15.19 -25.78
C GLU A 308 -19.43 -14.78 -26.77
N ALA A 309 -18.41 -14.06 -26.30
CA ALA A 309 -17.27 -13.67 -27.12
C ALA A 309 -16.54 -14.90 -27.68
N VAL A 310 -16.26 -15.92 -26.85
CA VAL A 310 -15.63 -17.18 -27.30
C VAL A 310 -16.48 -17.93 -28.33
N ALA A 311 -17.79 -18.05 -28.11
CA ALA A 311 -18.69 -18.73 -29.03
C ALA A 311 -18.83 -18.03 -30.40
N ASN A 312 -18.66 -16.71 -30.42
CA ASN A 312 -18.77 -15.89 -31.64
C ASN A 312 -17.44 -15.63 -32.34
N ASP A 313 -16.31 -16.06 -31.76
CA ASP A 313 -15.00 -15.80 -32.34
C ASP A 313 -14.77 -16.63 -33.61
N THR A 314 -14.55 -15.93 -34.72
CA THR A 314 -14.39 -16.56 -36.04
C THR A 314 -13.17 -17.47 -36.12
N THR A 315 -12.12 -17.21 -35.35
CA THR A 315 -10.89 -18.01 -35.30
C THR A 315 -11.08 -19.28 -34.47
N LEU A 316 -11.98 -19.26 -33.49
CA LEU A 316 -12.32 -20.42 -32.65
C LEU A 316 -13.48 -21.25 -33.22
N ARG A 317 -14.13 -20.81 -34.30
CA ARG A 317 -15.30 -21.47 -34.90
C ARG A 317 -15.08 -22.95 -35.22
N GLN A 318 -13.87 -23.31 -35.64
CA GLN A 318 -13.49 -24.71 -35.91
C GLN A 318 -13.61 -25.63 -34.68
N PHE A 319 -13.57 -25.06 -33.47
CA PHE A 319 -13.66 -25.81 -32.22
C PHE A 319 -15.08 -25.94 -31.67
N ARG A 320 -16.10 -25.39 -32.37
CA ARG A 320 -17.53 -25.54 -32.08
C ARG A 320 -17.94 -25.09 -30.66
N PHE A 321 -17.42 -23.95 -30.20
CA PHE A 321 -17.85 -23.37 -28.92
C PHE A 321 -19.31 -22.87 -28.97
N VAL A 322 -20.06 -23.10 -27.91
CA VAL A 322 -21.44 -22.61 -27.74
C VAL A 322 -21.56 -21.68 -26.53
N ARG A 323 -22.60 -20.84 -26.53
CA ARG A 323 -22.78 -19.71 -25.60
C ARG A 323 -23.12 -20.09 -24.14
N TRP A 324 -23.33 -21.37 -23.85
CA TRP A 324 -24.14 -21.88 -22.74
C TRP A 324 -25.63 -21.51 -22.87
#